data_AF-D5Q4A8-F1
#
_entry.id   AF-D5Q4A8-F1
#
_cell.length_a   1.000
_cell.length_b   1.000
_cell.length_c   1.000
_cell.angle_alpha   90.00
_cell.angle_beta   90.00
_cell.angle_gamma   90.00
#
_symmetry.space_group_name_H-M   'P 1'
#
loop_
_entity.id
_entity.type
_entity.pdbx_description
1 polymer ?
#
loop_
_entity_poly.entity_id
_entity_poly.type
_entity_poly.pdbx_seq_one_letter_code
_entity_poly.pdbx_strand_id
1 'polypeptide(L)'
;MTKVNTMNTKLTRGDKAHKKFIEKLDVFKDGLKHGMDSLEMIHKQTLDSSVEFTKVVSKSQEVERTALYDIIKKCEDETRRKEAFERLAELDRIKEKEVDTHNDFLKNEREKANRNITGGILCLAVAGGLISSKQVRQMSGKALTTISKNLLRTKE
;
A
#
# COMPACT_ATOMS: atom_id res chain seq x y z
N MET A 1 -30.44 -38.96 53.59
CA MET A 1 -29.77 -38.86 52.27
C MET A 1 -30.15 -37.54 51.63
N THR A 2 -29.24 -36.57 51.68
CA THR A 2 -29.44 -35.22 51.13
C THR A 2 -29.25 -35.29 49.61
N LYS A 3 -30.31 -35.03 48.84
CA LYS A 3 -30.22 -34.92 47.37
C LYS A 3 -29.33 -33.71 47.03
N VAL A 4 -28.12 -33.97 46.57
CA VAL A 4 -27.28 -32.96 45.94
C VAL A 4 -27.91 -32.66 44.58
N ASN A 5 -28.64 -31.55 44.49
CA ASN A 5 -29.06 -31.01 43.20
C ASN A 5 -27.80 -30.54 42.49
N THR A 6 -27.29 -31.35 41.57
CA THR A 6 -26.29 -30.93 40.60
C THR A 6 -26.94 -29.82 39.77
N MET A 7 -26.64 -28.56 40.08
CA MET A 7 -26.99 -27.43 39.22
C MET A 7 -26.20 -27.58 37.92
N ASN A 8 -26.77 -28.29 36.96
CA ASN A 8 -26.36 -28.20 35.57
C ASN A 8 -26.69 -26.78 35.12
N THR A 9 -25.74 -25.86 35.29
CA THR A 9 -25.78 -24.50 34.75
C THR A 9 -25.70 -24.58 33.23
N LYS A 10 -26.83 -24.96 32.61
CA LYS A 10 -27.00 -24.90 31.17
C LYS A 10 -26.90 -23.43 30.76
N LEU A 11 -25.94 -23.11 29.89
CA LEU A 11 -25.77 -21.79 29.29
C LEU A 11 -27.13 -21.24 28.83
N THR A 12 -27.45 -20.05 29.31
CA THR A 12 -28.68 -19.37 28.91
C THR A 12 -28.60 -19.02 27.42
N ARG A 13 -29.76 -18.70 26.83
CA ARG A 13 -29.81 -18.23 25.43
C ARG A 13 -28.97 -16.95 25.26
N GLY A 14 -28.91 -16.10 26.28
CA GLY A 14 -28.07 -14.90 26.33
C GLY A 14 -26.57 -15.25 26.30
N ASP A 15 -26.13 -16.19 27.15
CA ASP A 15 -24.72 -16.60 27.20
C ASP A 15 -24.24 -17.18 25.87
N LYS A 16 -25.09 -17.95 25.19
CA LYS A 16 -24.78 -18.48 23.84
C LYS A 16 -24.67 -17.37 22.79
N ALA A 17 -25.53 -16.35 22.86
CA ALA A 17 -25.49 -15.21 21.96
C ALA A 17 -24.23 -14.37 22.19
N HIS A 18 -23.89 -14.10 23.45
CA HIS A 18 -22.65 -13.43 23.82
C HIS A 18 -21.42 -14.22 23.35
N LYS A 19 -21.38 -15.53 23.57
CA LYS A 19 -20.26 -16.37 23.11
C LYS A 19 -20.06 -16.28 21.59
N LYS A 20 -21.13 -16.39 20.81
CA LYS A 20 -21.09 -16.22 19.34
C LYS A 20 -20.64 -14.83 18.92
N PHE A 21 -20.97 -13.80 19.70
CA PHE A 21 -20.51 -12.44 19.43
C PHE A 21 -19.00 -12.29 19.65
N ILE A 22 -18.47 -12.88 20.73
CA ILE A 22 -17.01 -12.91 20.98
C ILE A 22 -16.28 -13.68 19.88
N GLU A 23 -16.77 -14.86 19.48
CA GLU A 23 -16.18 -15.64 18.39
C GLU A 23 -16.11 -14.83 17.08
N LYS A 24 -17.14 -14.03 16.77
CA LYS A 24 -17.14 -13.14 15.60
C LYS A 24 -16.16 -11.97 15.75
N LEU A 25 -16.02 -11.42 16.96
CA LEU A 25 -15.05 -10.37 17.26
C LEU A 25 -13.61 -10.84 17.08
N ASP A 26 -13.29 -12.06 17.52
CA ASP A 26 -11.96 -12.63 17.36
C ASP A 26 -11.61 -12.80 15.88
N VAL A 27 -12.52 -13.36 15.07
CA VAL A 27 -12.34 -13.46 13.61
C VAL A 27 -12.15 -12.09 12.96
N PHE A 28 -12.92 -11.08 13.41
CA PHE A 28 -12.76 -9.71 12.90
C PHE A 28 -11.40 -9.11 13.28
N LYS A 29 -10.96 -9.30 14.52
CA LYS A 29 -9.66 -8.81 15.01
C LYS A 29 -8.50 -9.43 14.25
N ASP A 30 -8.56 -10.74 13.98
CA ASP A 30 -7.56 -11.44 13.19
C ASP A 30 -7.56 -10.93 11.73
N GLY A 31 -8.74 -10.75 11.14
CA GLY A 31 -8.87 -10.15 9.80
C GLY A 31 -8.33 -8.72 9.72
N LEU A 32 -8.55 -7.91 10.75
CA LEU A 32 -8.01 -6.56 10.86
C LEU A 32 -6.48 -6.57 10.94
N LYS A 33 -5.92 -7.44 11.78
CA LYS A 33 -4.47 -7.61 11.92
C LYS A 33 -3.84 -8.01 10.58
N HIS A 34 -4.35 -9.05 9.93
CA HIS A 34 -3.86 -9.48 8.63
C HIS A 34 -3.99 -8.40 7.55
N GLY A 35 -5.08 -7.64 7.57
CA GLY A 35 -5.26 -6.50 6.67
C GLY A 35 -4.22 -5.41 6.90
N MET A 36 -3.93 -5.06 8.15
CA MET A 36 -2.86 -4.10 8.49
C MET A 36 -1.48 -4.60 8.08
N ASP A 37 -1.12 -5.84 8.41
CA ASP A 37 0.16 -6.44 8.03
C ASP A 37 0.33 -6.43 6.50
N SER A 38 -0.74 -6.69 5.75
CA SER A 38 -0.75 -6.65 4.29
C SER A 38 -0.51 -5.23 3.75
N LEU A 39 -1.14 -4.21 4.35
CA LEU A 39 -0.95 -2.80 3.97
C LEU A 39 0.49 -2.34 4.21
N GLU A 40 1.09 -2.74 5.34
CA GLU A 40 2.49 -2.45 5.67
C GLU A 40 3.44 -3.10 4.66
N MET A 41 3.22 -4.39 4.37
CA MET A 41 4.02 -5.13 3.38
C MET A 41 3.94 -4.51 1.98
N ILE A 42 2.75 -4.17 1.51
CA ILE A 42 2.55 -3.52 0.20
C ILE A 42 3.26 -2.17 0.16
N HIS A 43 3.19 -1.40 1.25
CA HIS A 43 3.89 -0.12 1.32
C HIS A 43 5.40 -0.30 1.19
N LYS A 44 5.98 -1.25 1.91
CA LYS A 44 7.40 -1.59 1.83
C LYS A 44 7.79 -2.03 0.41
N GLN A 45 7.06 -2.97 -0.18
CA GLN A 45 7.29 -3.45 -1.55
C GLN A 45 7.21 -2.31 -2.58
N THR A 46 6.29 -1.37 -2.39
CA THR A 46 6.17 -0.17 -3.25
C THR A 46 7.44 0.68 -3.19
N LEU A 47 7.97 0.93 -1.99
CA LEU A 47 9.20 1.70 -1.82
C LEU A 47 10.42 0.97 -2.39
N ASP A 48 10.55 -0.32 -2.08
CA ASP A 48 11.65 -1.16 -2.56
C ASP A 48 11.67 -1.23 -4.10
N SER A 49 10.49 -1.40 -4.73
CA SER A 49 10.35 -1.41 -6.19
C SER A 49 10.75 -0.09 -6.83
N SER A 50 10.34 1.05 -6.25
CA SER A 50 10.70 2.38 -6.75
C SER A 50 12.21 2.62 -6.71
N VAL A 51 12.85 2.24 -5.60
CA VAL A 51 14.31 2.34 -5.43
C VAL A 51 15.03 1.45 -6.44
N GLU A 52 14.59 0.20 -6.59
CA GLU A 52 15.25 -0.74 -7.50
C GLU A 52 15.08 -0.34 -8.96
N PHE A 53 13.89 0.12 -9.36
CA PHE A 53 13.64 0.62 -10.70
C PHE A 53 14.55 1.81 -11.04
N THR A 54 14.71 2.77 -10.10
CA THR A 54 15.62 3.91 -10.28
C THR A 54 17.07 3.47 -10.51
N LYS A 55 17.53 2.41 -9.83
CA LYS A 55 18.87 1.84 -10.07
C LYS A 55 18.97 1.22 -11.45
N VAL A 56 17.96 0.46 -11.88
CA VAL A 56 17.93 -0.18 -13.21
C VAL A 56 18.01 0.87 -14.32
N VAL A 57 17.22 1.94 -14.23
CA VAL A 57 17.26 3.06 -15.20
C VAL A 57 18.61 3.78 -15.17
N SER A 58 19.20 3.96 -13.98
CA SER A 58 20.53 4.58 -13.89
C SER A 58 21.61 3.71 -14.54
N LYS A 59 21.50 2.38 -14.37
CA LYS A 59 22.46 1.43 -14.91
C LYS A 59 22.32 1.24 -16.42
N SER A 60 21.11 1.29 -16.96
CA SER A 60 20.88 1.21 -18.42
C SER A 60 21.54 2.36 -19.17
N GLN A 61 21.64 3.55 -18.55
CA GLN A 61 22.27 4.73 -19.12
C GLN A 61 23.78 4.85 -18.83
N GLU A 62 24.35 4.00 -17.98
CA GLU A 62 25.72 4.16 -17.45
C GLU A 62 26.78 4.19 -18.56
N VAL A 63 26.67 3.27 -19.53
CA VAL A 63 27.62 3.16 -20.65
C VAL A 63 27.56 4.40 -21.55
N GLU A 64 26.36 4.83 -21.91
CA GLU A 64 26.16 6.00 -22.77
C GLU A 64 26.64 7.28 -22.08
N ARG A 65 26.28 7.48 -20.81
CA ARG A 65 26.75 8.64 -20.03
C ARG A 65 28.26 8.66 -19.91
N THR A 66 28.90 7.51 -19.69
CA THR A 66 30.36 7.41 -19.63
C THR A 66 31.00 7.80 -20.97
N ALA A 67 30.46 7.32 -22.09
CA ALA A 67 30.92 7.71 -23.42
C ALA A 67 30.77 9.22 -23.67
N LEU A 68 29.65 9.81 -23.27
CA LEU A 68 29.41 11.26 -23.41
C LEU A 68 30.37 12.09 -22.56
N TYR A 69 30.63 11.70 -21.32
CA TYR A 69 31.64 12.35 -20.49
C TYR A 69 33.05 12.25 -21.09
N ASP A 70 33.38 11.11 -21.69
CA ASP A 70 34.65 10.92 -22.39
C ASP A 70 34.79 11.85 -23.61
N ILE A 71 33.72 12.04 -24.38
CA ILE A 71 33.67 12.99 -25.49
C ILE A 71 33.88 14.42 -24.97
N ILE A 72 33.16 14.81 -23.92
CA ILE A 72 33.26 16.16 -23.32
C ILE A 72 34.70 16.44 -22.85
N LYS A 73 35.37 15.43 -22.28
CA LYS A 73 36.73 15.57 -21.76
C LYS A 73 37.81 15.63 -22.84
N LYS A 74 37.67 14.85 -23.92
CA LYS A 74 38.74 14.61 -24.90
C LYS A 74 38.56 15.37 -26.21
N CYS A 75 37.35 15.82 -26.54
CA CYS A 75 37.05 16.43 -27.83
C CYS A 75 37.34 17.94 -27.80
N GLU A 76 38.15 18.43 -28.76
CA GLU A 76 38.42 19.87 -28.93
C GLU A 76 37.31 20.59 -29.71
N ASP A 77 36.52 19.84 -30.49
CA ASP A 77 35.39 20.35 -31.26
C ASP A 77 34.25 20.82 -30.34
N GLU A 78 34.01 22.12 -30.33
CA GLU A 78 32.95 22.76 -29.53
C GLU A 78 31.55 22.28 -29.88
N THR A 79 31.27 22.03 -31.16
CA THR A 79 29.97 21.55 -31.62
C THR A 79 29.70 20.16 -31.04
N ARG A 80 30.68 19.25 -31.14
CA ARG A 80 30.53 17.88 -30.61
C ARG A 80 30.45 17.84 -29.09
N ARG A 81 31.16 18.73 -28.39
CA ARG A 81 31.00 18.88 -26.93
C ARG A 81 29.61 19.37 -26.56
N LYS A 82 29.07 20.35 -27.30
CA LYS A 82 27.71 20.87 -27.07
C LYS A 82 26.65 19.78 -27.30
N GLU A 83 26.74 19.02 -28.38
CA GLU A 83 25.86 17.89 -28.66
C GLU A 83 25.91 16.84 -27.53
N ALA A 84 27.09 16.56 -26.98
CA ALA A 84 27.23 15.64 -25.86
C ALA A 84 26.56 16.14 -24.57
N PHE A 85 26.64 17.45 -24.27
CA PHE A 85 25.90 18.05 -23.16
C PHE A 85 24.38 18.00 -23.38
N GLU A 86 23.91 18.32 -24.57
CA GLU A 86 22.49 18.26 -24.92
C GLU A 86 21.94 16.84 -24.77
N ARG A 87 22.72 15.83 -25.18
CA ARG A 87 22.36 14.43 -25.02
C ARG A 87 22.33 14.00 -23.55
N LEU A 88 23.27 14.44 -22.70
CA LEU A 88 23.21 14.19 -21.26
C LEU A 88 21.93 14.77 -20.63
N ALA A 89 21.56 16.00 -21.00
CA ALA A 89 20.33 16.62 -20.52
C ALA A 89 19.06 15.91 -21.03
N GLU A 90 19.11 15.30 -22.22
CA GLU A 90 18.04 14.43 -22.72
C GLU A 90 17.94 13.14 -21.89
N LEU A 91 19.07 12.47 -21.59
CA LEU A 91 19.10 11.27 -20.76
C LEU A 91 18.54 11.52 -19.35
N ASP A 92 18.84 12.68 -18.75
CA ASP A 92 18.26 13.09 -17.47
C ASP A 92 16.74 13.23 -17.54
N ARG A 93 16.22 13.90 -18.59
CA ARG A 93 14.77 14.03 -18.82
C ARG A 93 14.08 12.69 -19.05
N ILE A 94 14.72 11.78 -19.80
CA ILE A 94 14.20 10.42 -20.03
C ILE A 94 14.13 9.67 -18.70
N LYS A 95 15.22 9.69 -17.91
CA LYS A 95 15.29 9.02 -16.62
C LYS A 95 14.22 9.52 -15.65
N GLU A 96 14.06 10.83 -15.54
CA GLU A 96 13.04 11.45 -14.69
C GLU A 96 11.64 10.98 -15.10
N LYS A 97 11.32 11.07 -16.40
CA LYS A 97 10.02 10.64 -16.93
C LYS A 97 9.73 9.15 -16.70
N GLU A 98 10.71 8.29 -16.90
CA GLU A 98 10.56 6.84 -16.67
C GLU A 98 10.31 6.52 -15.20
N VAL A 99 11.08 7.14 -14.30
CA VAL A 99 10.92 6.98 -12.84
C VAL A 99 9.56 7.48 -12.38
N ASP A 100 9.13 8.65 -12.86
CA ASP A 100 7.81 9.21 -12.51
C ASP A 100 6.66 8.34 -13.01
N THR A 101 6.75 7.86 -14.26
CA THR A 101 5.75 6.95 -14.83
C THR A 101 5.63 5.67 -14.01
N HIS A 102 6.77 5.10 -13.58
CA HIS A 102 6.79 3.91 -12.73
C HIS A 102 6.21 4.19 -11.34
N ASN A 103 6.55 5.33 -10.74
CA ASN A 103 6.02 5.73 -9.43
C ASN A 103 4.51 5.95 -9.46
N ASP A 104 3.98 6.55 -10.54
CA ASP A 104 2.54 6.71 -10.73
C ASP A 104 1.83 5.36 -10.88
N PHE A 105 2.43 4.42 -11.63
CA PHE A 105 1.93 3.06 -11.71
C PHE A 105 1.88 2.39 -10.32
N LEU A 106 2.98 2.44 -9.56
CA LEU A 106 3.05 1.85 -8.23
C LEU A 106 2.04 2.49 -7.26
N LYS A 107 1.85 3.81 -7.34
CA LYS A 107 0.85 4.52 -6.55
C LYS A 107 -0.56 4.04 -6.86
N ASN A 108 -0.91 3.89 -8.14
CA ASN A 108 -2.22 3.43 -8.56
C ASN A 108 -2.51 1.99 -8.08
N GLU A 109 -1.54 1.08 -8.22
CA GLU A 109 -1.68 -0.30 -7.75
C GLU A 109 -1.77 -0.38 -6.22
N ARG A 110 -0.96 0.40 -5.50
CA ARG A 110 -1.07 0.52 -4.04
C ARG A 110 -2.45 1.01 -3.61
N GLU A 111 -2.97 2.05 -4.24
CA GLU A 111 -4.32 2.58 -3.92
C GLU A 111 -5.42 1.57 -4.20
N LYS A 112 -5.30 0.77 -5.27
CA LYS A 112 -6.23 -0.31 -5.58
C LYS A 112 -6.17 -1.42 -4.51
N ALA A 113 -4.97 -1.86 -4.13
CA ALA A 113 -4.79 -2.86 -3.10
C ALA A 113 -5.33 -2.40 -1.73
N ASN A 114 -5.01 -1.17 -1.34
CA ASN A 114 -5.50 -0.55 -0.10
C ASN A 114 -7.03 -0.51 -0.04
N ARG A 115 -7.68 -0.15 -1.16
CA ARG A 115 -9.14 -0.15 -1.27
C ARG A 115 -9.73 -1.55 -1.11
N ASN A 116 -9.12 -2.55 -1.72
CA ASN A 116 -9.58 -3.94 -1.62
C ASN A 116 -9.47 -4.49 -0.19
N ILE A 117 -8.33 -4.25 0.47
CA ILE A 117 -8.11 -4.67 1.87
C ILE A 117 -9.10 -3.98 2.80
N THR A 118 -9.25 -2.65 2.67
CA THR A 118 -10.20 -1.87 3.48
C THR A 118 -11.64 -2.34 3.26
N GLY A 119 -12.02 -2.59 2.00
CA GLY A 119 -13.33 -3.14 1.67
C GLY A 119 -13.56 -4.53 2.29
N GLY A 120 -12.55 -5.40 2.25
CA GLY A 120 -12.60 -6.72 2.89
C GLY A 120 -12.84 -6.63 4.41
N ILE A 121 -12.08 -5.79 5.11
CA ILE A 121 -12.26 -5.53 6.56
C ILE A 121 -13.69 -5.03 6.83
N LEU A 122 -14.20 -4.12 5.99
CA LEU A 122 -15.53 -3.58 6.16
C LEU A 122 -16.63 -4.63 5.97
N CYS A 123 -16.47 -5.53 4.98
CA CYS A 123 -17.34 -6.68 4.79
C CYS A 123 -17.31 -7.62 6.01
N LEU A 124 -16.13 -7.89 6.57
CA LEU A 124 -15.99 -8.69 7.79
C LEU A 124 -16.70 -8.02 8.98
N ALA A 125 -16.59 -6.70 9.13
CA ALA A 125 -17.28 -5.95 10.19
C ALA A 125 -18.81 -6.03 10.06
N VAL A 126 -19.34 -5.94 8.83
CA VAL A 126 -20.79 -6.10 8.56
C VAL A 126 -21.25 -7.52 8.82
N ALA A 127 -20.52 -8.53 8.33
CA ALA A 127 -20.84 -9.94 8.55
C ALA A 127 -20.78 -10.33 10.05
N GLY A 128 -19.85 -9.71 10.79
CA GLY A 128 -19.75 -9.82 12.24
C GLY A 128 -20.91 -9.17 13.00
N GLY A 129 -21.72 -8.34 12.34
CA GLY A 129 -22.78 -7.55 12.97
C GLY A 129 -22.23 -6.41 13.83
N LEU A 130 -20.96 -6.02 13.65
CA LEU A 130 -20.28 -4.99 14.42
C LEU A 130 -20.68 -3.58 13.94
N ILE A 131 -20.94 -3.45 12.64
CA ILE A 131 -21.42 -2.23 12.01
C ILE A 131 -22.58 -2.54 11.07
N SER A 132 -23.49 -1.59 10.92
CA SER A 132 -24.59 -1.71 9.97
C SER A 132 -24.16 -1.40 8.54
N SER A 133 -24.84 -2.01 7.57
CA SER A 133 -24.68 -1.68 6.14
C SER A 133 -24.98 -0.19 5.84
N LYS A 134 -25.83 0.45 6.66
CA LYS A 134 -26.13 1.88 6.57
C LYS A 134 -24.93 2.74 7.01
N GLN A 135 -24.26 2.38 8.10
CA GLN A 135 -23.01 3.02 8.54
C GLN A 135 -21.91 2.84 7.50
N VAL A 136 -21.81 1.66 6.86
CA VAL A 136 -20.89 1.42 5.74
C VAL A 136 -21.15 2.36 4.56
N ARG A 137 -22.39 2.51 4.12
CA ARG A 137 -22.73 3.42 3.01
C ARG A 137 -22.44 4.90 3.32
N GLN A 138 -22.62 5.31 4.58
CA GLN A 138 -22.27 6.67 5.02
C GLN A 138 -20.75 6.87 5.10
N MET A 139 -20.00 5.84 5.51
CA MET A 139 -18.55 5.86 5.56
C MET A 139 -17.92 5.76 4.17
N SER A 140 -18.45 4.98 3.23
CA SER A 140 -17.89 4.87 1.87
C SER A 140 -17.85 6.20 1.12
N GLY A 141 -18.74 7.16 1.45
CA GLY A 141 -18.70 8.52 0.92
C GLY A 141 -17.70 9.48 1.60
N LYS A 142 -17.22 9.18 2.83
CA LYS A 142 -16.36 10.07 3.65
C LYS A 142 -14.99 9.47 4.02
N ALA A 143 -14.86 8.14 3.99
CA ALA A 143 -13.69 7.40 4.46
C ALA A 143 -12.63 7.21 3.35
N LEU A 144 -13.05 7.08 2.08
CA LEU A 144 -12.12 7.04 0.94
C LEU A 144 -11.26 8.32 0.86
N THR A 145 -11.85 9.48 1.18
CA THR A 145 -11.16 10.78 1.22
C THR A 145 -10.27 10.97 2.45
N THR A 146 -10.59 10.33 3.58
CA THR A 146 -9.87 10.52 4.85
C THR A 146 -8.68 9.57 5.00
N ILE A 147 -8.82 8.30 4.59
CA ILE A 147 -7.70 7.33 4.59
C ILE A 147 -6.63 7.75 3.58
N SER A 148 -7.03 8.21 2.39
CA SER A 148 -6.11 8.78 1.38
C SER A 148 -5.35 10.00 1.93
N LYS A 149 -6.04 10.92 2.63
CA LYS A 149 -5.40 12.11 3.24
C LYS A 149 -4.44 11.78 4.38
N ASN A 150 -4.75 10.79 5.22
CA ASN A 150 -3.88 10.44 6.34
C ASN A 150 -2.63 9.65 5.90
N LEU A 151 -2.74 8.80 4.86
CA LEU A 151 -1.58 8.14 4.24
C LEU A 151 -0.67 9.10 3.45
N LEU A 152 -1.21 10.21 2.95
CA LEU A 152 -0.43 11.27 2.30
C LEU A 152 0.22 12.22 3.32
N ARG A 153 -0.28 12.29 4.56
CA ARG A 153 0.23 13.15 5.63
C ARG A 153 1.30 12.53 6.52
N THR A 154 1.58 11.22 6.41
CA THR A 154 2.70 10.58 7.13
C THR A 154 4.07 10.79 6.45
N LYS A 155 4.23 11.87 5.68
CA LYS A 155 5.53 12.41 5.31
C LYS A 155 5.76 13.71 6.08
N GLU A 156 6.23 13.56 7.32
CA GLU A 156 7.14 14.52 7.97
C GLU A 156 8.30 13.70 8.57
#